data_AF-A0A2P7BE76-F1
#
_entry.id   AF-A0A2P7BE76-F1
#
_cell.length_a   1.000
_cell.length_b   1.000
_cell.length_c   1.000
_cell.angle_alpha   90.00
_cell.angle_beta   90.00
_cell.angle_gamma   90.00
#
_symmetry.space_group_name_H-M   'P 1'
#
loop_
_entity.id
_entity.type
_entity.pdbx_description
1 polymer ?
#
loop_
_entity_poly.entity_id
_entity_poly.type
_entity_poly.pdbx_seq_one_letter_code
_entity_poly.pdbx_strand_id
1 'polypeptide(L)'
;MAADVVGYSRLMAADEAGTARALRGHREAISPIITKQGGRIVKTIGDGVLLEFPSVVAAVACGAAIQRLMSERNAAAPADQRMLFRIGINLGDVLIEGDDILGDGVNVAARLEEISEAGGICISEDVYRQIDGKVDVNFADMGMHHLKNIARPLRTYRAHLEQIMPLRAPRPALPDRPSIAVLPFGNMSDAAEDYFGDGIVEEITIGLSRIRWLFVIARNSSFTYKGRPVDVKQVGRELGVRYVLEGSVRRAANRVRISAELVEAATGIHIWADRFEGGLEDIFELQDQITANVVGAIGSKLEQAEIERAKRKPTENLDAYDYFLRGSAALHRWNREANNEALRLFYRAIELDPEYAAAYGMAARCYSQRKASGWMVDRVEETAETERLARHAAALGKDDAVALCTAGIAFTYVLGAHDYGVDLLERALVLNPNWASAWLFSGWARIWLGEPEVAMDHLARAMRLNPQDPQMSNAHAAMAAAYFFAGRYEDASSWAHAAIREQPVHFIATCVAAASHALAGQAPEAAEAMARLRQLYPDLRLSGLNDCFPIRRPEDAARWASGLEKAGLPQ
;
A
#
# COMPACT_ATOMS: atom_id res chain seq x y z
N MET A 1 3.66 21.07 36.24
CA MET A 1 3.72 22.35 35.50
C MET A 1 2.94 23.39 36.29
N ALA A 2 3.49 24.59 36.45
CA ALA A 2 2.80 25.74 37.03
C ALA A 2 2.64 26.83 35.97
N ALA A 3 1.54 27.59 36.00
CA ALA A 3 1.32 28.73 35.13
C ALA A 3 0.48 29.81 35.84
N ASP A 4 0.81 31.09 35.64
CA ASP A 4 0.05 32.23 36.16
C ASP A 4 -0.05 33.35 35.10
N VAL A 5 -0.72 34.47 35.43
CA VAL A 5 -0.87 35.61 34.52
C VAL A 5 -0.02 36.78 35.01
N VAL A 6 0.91 37.24 34.17
CA VAL A 6 1.79 38.37 34.51
C VAL A 6 0.99 39.65 34.71
N GLY A 7 1.15 40.27 35.89
CA GLY A 7 0.51 41.54 36.22
C GLY A 7 -0.99 41.44 36.48
N TYR A 8 -1.51 40.26 36.82
CA TYR A 8 -2.93 40.02 37.11
C TYR A 8 -3.53 41.03 38.10
N SER A 9 -2.85 41.34 39.21
CA SER A 9 -3.35 42.30 40.20
C SER A 9 -3.56 43.72 39.63
N ARG A 10 -2.74 44.13 38.65
CA ARG A 10 -2.89 45.42 37.96
C ARG A 10 -4.10 45.40 37.03
N LEU A 11 -4.33 44.29 36.32
CA LEU A 11 -5.51 44.11 35.46
C LEU A 11 -6.80 44.13 36.30
N MET A 12 -6.80 43.42 37.43
CA MET A 12 -7.91 43.41 38.39
C MET A 12 -8.23 44.80 38.97
N ALA A 13 -7.21 45.61 39.24
CA ALA A 13 -7.41 46.98 39.72
C ALA A 13 -7.99 47.93 38.64
N ALA A 14 -7.79 47.62 37.35
CA ALA A 14 -8.26 48.43 36.23
C ALA A 14 -9.69 48.06 35.79
N ASP A 15 -9.99 46.76 35.72
CA ASP A 15 -11.33 46.24 35.39
C ASP A 15 -11.53 44.86 36.01
N GLU A 16 -12.07 44.82 37.22
CA GLU A 16 -12.27 43.59 37.99
C GLU A 16 -13.20 42.60 37.25
N ALA A 17 -14.33 43.09 36.74
CA ALA A 17 -15.34 42.26 36.10
C ALA A 17 -14.89 41.75 34.72
N GLY A 18 -14.22 42.60 33.92
CA GLY A 18 -13.66 42.21 32.63
C GLY A 18 -12.50 41.24 32.77
N THR A 19 -11.59 41.50 33.70
CA THR A 19 -10.43 40.62 33.97
C THR A 19 -10.88 39.23 34.44
N ALA A 20 -11.85 39.14 35.35
CA ALA A 20 -12.38 37.85 35.80
C ALA A 20 -13.06 37.06 34.66
N ARG A 21 -13.81 37.73 33.77
CA ARG A 21 -14.43 37.10 32.58
C ARG A 21 -13.39 36.62 31.58
N ALA A 22 -12.39 37.45 31.28
CA ALA A 22 -11.33 37.11 30.35
C ALA A 22 -10.53 35.91 30.86
N LEU A 23 -10.13 35.90 32.13
CA LEU A 23 -9.42 34.77 32.73
C LEU A 23 -10.23 33.46 32.65
N ARG A 24 -11.55 33.53 32.92
CA ARG A 24 -12.44 32.36 32.77
C ARG A 24 -12.48 31.85 31.33
N GLY A 25 -12.64 32.75 30.36
CA GLY A 25 -12.65 32.40 28.94
C GLY A 25 -11.32 31.81 28.47
N HIS A 26 -10.19 32.30 28.99
CA HIS A 26 -8.87 31.69 28.71
C HIS A 26 -8.76 30.30 29.33
N ARG A 27 -9.25 30.09 30.56
CA ARG A 27 -9.26 28.77 31.23
C ARG A 27 -10.11 27.74 30.48
N GLU A 28 -11.31 28.13 30.06
CA GLU A 28 -12.18 27.28 29.23
C GLU A 28 -11.50 26.91 27.90
N ALA A 29 -10.77 27.84 27.29
CA ALA A 29 -10.10 27.60 26.02
C ALA A 29 -8.85 26.69 26.14
N ILE A 30 -8.14 26.70 27.28
CA ILE A 30 -6.97 25.82 27.49
C ILE A 30 -7.36 24.41 27.98
N SER A 31 -8.54 24.24 28.58
CA SER A 31 -8.98 22.94 29.13
C SER A 31 -8.95 21.78 28.11
N PRO A 32 -9.40 21.96 26.85
CA PRO A 32 -9.29 20.92 25.82
C PRO A 32 -7.83 20.61 25.45
N ILE A 33 -6.92 21.60 25.48
CA ILE A 33 -5.49 21.42 25.19
C ILE A 33 -4.86 20.54 26.27
N ILE A 34 -5.15 20.83 27.54
CA ILE A 34 -4.67 20.07 28.70
C ILE A 34 -5.16 18.62 28.60
N THR A 35 -6.46 18.42 28.36
CA THR A 35 -7.08 17.08 28.27
C THR A 35 -6.50 16.27 27.10
N LYS A 36 -6.30 16.89 25.93
CA LYS A 36 -5.72 16.25 24.74
C LYS A 36 -4.31 15.72 24.99
N GLN A 37 -3.54 16.37 25.86
CA GLN A 37 -2.18 15.95 26.25
C GLN A 37 -2.18 15.01 27.46
N GLY A 38 -3.34 14.52 27.90
CA GLY A 38 -3.48 13.67 29.08
C GLY A 38 -3.19 14.38 30.40
N GLY A 39 -3.19 15.72 30.40
CA GLY A 39 -2.95 16.51 31.60
C GLY A 39 -4.15 16.58 32.51
N ARG A 40 -3.89 16.74 33.82
CA ARG A 40 -4.89 16.93 34.86
C ARG A 40 -4.68 18.28 35.55
N ILE A 41 -5.75 19.05 35.72
CA ILE A 41 -5.73 20.25 36.56
C ILE A 41 -5.79 19.79 38.01
N VAL A 42 -4.73 20.06 38.78
CA VAL A 42 -4.65 19.67 40.19
C VAL A 42 -5.30 20.73 41.06
N LYS A 43 -4.89 22.00 40.89
CA LYS A 43 -5.50 23.12 41.61
C LYS A 43 -5.39 24.42 40.86
N THR A 44 -6.25 25.35 41.24
CA THR A 44 -6.29 26.72 40.72
C THR A 44 -6.23 27.67 41.90
N ILE A 45 -5.27 28.60 41.90
CA ILE A 45 -5.04 29.55 43.00
C ILE A 45 -5.02 30.96 42.39
N GLY A 46 -6.12 31.71 42.57
CA GLY A 46 -6.25 33.04 41.95
C GLY A 46 -6.23 32.93 40.43
N ASP A 47 -5.22 33.52 39.80
CA ASP A 47 -4.88 33.43 38.38
C ASP A 47 -3.98 32.23 38.04
N GLY A 48 -3.26 31.70 39.03
CA GLY A 48 -2.39 30.54 38.90
C GLY A 48 -3.13 29.21 38.72
N VAL A 49 -2.51 28.29 37.98
CA VAL A 49 -2.97 26.91 37.76
C VAL A 49 -1.79 25.94 37.90
N LEU A 50 -2.04 24.83 38.61
CA LEU A 50 -1.10 23.74 38.74
C LEU A 50 -1.62 22.52 37.98
N LEU A 51 -0.77 22.00 37.10
CA LEU A 51 -1.08 20.94 36.15
C LEU A 51 -0.12 19.77 36.32
N GLU A 52 -0.67 18.56 36.30
CA GLU A 52 0.06 17.29 36.28
C GLU A 52 -0.06 16.65 34.89
N PHE A 53 1.01 16.00 34.42
CA PHE A 53 1.04 15.31 33.14
C PHE A 53 1.70 13.94 33.29
N PRO A 54 1.28 12.94 32.48
CA PRO A 54 1.87 11.61 32.50
C PRO A 54 3.30 11.58 31.92
N SER A 55 3.73 12.63 31.21
CA SER A 55 5.10 12.76 30.71
C SER A 55 5.53 14.22 30.56
N VAL A 56 6.85 14.44 30.60
CA VAL A 56 7.46 15.77 30.35
C VAL A 56 7.26 16.24 28.92
N VAL A 57 7.23 15.32 27.95
CA VAL A 57 6.96 15.63 26.53
C VAL A 57 5.54 16.20 26.39
N ALA A 58 4.55 15.56 27.03
CA ALA A 58 3.18 16.04 27.04
C ALA A 58 3.05 17.40 27.74
N ALA A 59 3.75 17.59 28.86
CA ALA A 59 3.78 18.88 29.55
C ALA A 59 4.35 19.99 28.65
N VAL A 60 5.50 19.78 28.01
CA VAL A 60 6.10 20.81 27.13
C VAL A 60 5.23 21.10 25.91
N ALA A 61 4.67 20.06 25.27
CA ALA A 61 3.76 20.22 24.15
C ALA A 61 2.49 21.00 24.54
N CYS A 62 1.94 20.72 25.74
CA CYS A 62 0.81 21.46 26.28
C CYS A 62 1.16 22.93 26.54
N GLY A 63 2.30 23.20 27.18
CA GLY A 63 2.76 24.57 27.46
C GLY A 63 2.93 25.38 26.19
N ALA A 64 3.55 24.80 25.15
CA ALA A 64 3.71 25.44 23.86
C ALA A 64 2.37 25.74 23.17
N ALA A 65 1.43 24.80 23.22
CA ALA A 65 0.09 24.99 22.66
C ALA A 65 -0.70 26.07 23.41
N ILE A 66 -0.59 26.14 24.74
CA ILE A 66 -1.19 27.21 25.56
C ILE A 66 -0.62 28.57 25.14
N GLN A 67 0.70 28.72 25.03
CA GLN A 67 1.31 30.00 24.67
C GLN A 67 0.91 30.48 23.25
N ARG A 68 0.78 29.56 22.29
CA ARG A 68 0.27 29.90 20.94
C ARG A 68 -1.17 30.41 21.00
N LEU A 69 -2.06 29.68 21.68
CA LEU A 69 -3.45 30.07 21.82
C LEU A 69 -3.57 31.43 22.53
N MET A 70 -2.74 31.69 23.55
CA MET A 70 -2.75 32.98 24.24
C MET A 70 -2.24 34.10 23.34
N SER A 71 -1.20 33.86 22.53
CA SER A 71 -0.71 34.83 21.54
C SER A 71 -1.80 35.21 20.54
N GLU A 72 -2.49 34.22 19.96
CA GLU A 72 -3.60 34.45 19.02
C GLU A 72 -4.76 35.23 19.66
N ARG A 73 -5.17 34.87 20.88
CA ARG A 73 -6.25 35.55 21.59
C ARG A 73 -5.88 36.97 22.01
N ASN A 74 -4.61 37.22 22.33
CA ASN A 74 -4.11 38.54 22.69
C ASN A 74 -3.81 39.44 21.48
N ALA A 75 -3.72 38.89 20.26
CA ALA A 75 -3.40 39.66 19.06
C ALA A 75 -4.42 40.76 18.77
N ALA A 76 -5.71 40.50 19.03
CA ALA A 76 -6.80 41.45 18.83
C ALA A 76 -7.06 42.36 20.06
N ALA A 77 -6.37 42.13 21.18
CA ALA A 77 -6.59 42.86 22.43
C ALA A 77 -5.62 44.07 22.57
N PRO A 78 -6.10 45.22 23.11
CA PRO A 78 -5.25 46.33 23.52
C PRO A 78 -4.13 45.89 24.47
N ALA A 79 -2.94 46.49 24.35
CA ALA A 79 -1.76 46.05 25.08
C ALA A 79 -1.92 46.05 26.61
N ASP A 80 -2.73 46.96 27.14
CA ASP A 80 -3.07 47.10 28.55
C ASP A 80 -4.05 46.05 29.07
N GLN A 81 -4.71 45.29 28.18
CA GLN A 81 -5.70 44.25 28.47
C GLN A 81 -5.23 42.82 28.13
N ARG A 82 -4.02 42.66 27.57
CA ARG A 82 -3.47 41.35 27.20
C ARG A 82 -3.17 40.50 28.44
N MET A 83 -3.59 39.24 28.41
CA MET A 83 -3.29 38.26 29.46
C MET A 83 -2.12 37.38 29.03
N LEU A 84 -0.93 37.73 29.50
CA LEU A 84 0.29 36.99 29.18
C LEU A 84 0.54 35.94 30.25
N PHE A 85 0.32 34.68 29.89
CA PHE A 85 0.66 33.56 30.76
C PHE A 85 2.17 33.35 30.77
N ARG A 86 2.71 32.95 31.91
CA ARG A 86 4.08 32.40 31.99
C ARG A 86 4.01 31.02 32.60
N ILE A 87 4.89 30.13 32.15
CA ILE A 87 4.80 28.69 32.44
C ILE A 87 6.15 28.18 32.94
N GLY A 88 6.11 27.37 34.00
CA GLY A 88 7.22 26.62 34.57
C GLY A 88 6.99 25.11 34.50
N ILE A 89 7.96 24.36 33.98
CA ILE A 89 7.86 22.89 33.85
C ILE A 89 9.07 22.25 34.52
N ASN A 90 8.79 21.35 35.47
CA ASN A 90 9.79 20.54 36.13
C ASN A 90 9.40 19.07 36.10
N LEU A 91 10.41 18.21 36.11
CA LEU A 91 10.29 16.78 36.41
C LEU A 91 10.74 16.57 37.86
N GLY A 92 9.93 15.88 38.65
CA GLY A 92 10.28 15.50 40.01
C GLY A 92 9.19 14.68 40.65
N ASP A 93 9.53 14.01 41.75
CA ASP A 93 8.59 13.22 42.51
C ASP A 93 7.51 14.10 43.14
N VAL A 94 6.27 13.62 43.10
CA VAL A 94 5.11 14.27 43.69
C VAL A 94 4.40 13.26 44.60
N LEU A 95 4.04 13.71 45.80
CA LEU A 95 3.18 13.00 46.72
C LEU A 95 1.73 13.39 46.40
N ILE A 96 0.88 12.40 46.15
CA ILE A 96 -0.55 12.61 45.91
C ILE A 96 -1.27 12.54 47.26
N GLU A 97 -1.93 13.62 47.67
CA GLU A 97 -2.76 13.67 48.87
C GLU A 97 -4.19 14.04 48.46
N GLY A 98 -5.03 13.01 48.25
CA GLY A 98 -6.37 13.18 47.70
C GLY A 98 -6.33 13.70 46.26
N ASP A 99 -6.95 14.86 46.03
CA ASP A 99 -6.94 15.54 44.72
C ASP A 99 -5.79 16.56 44.57
N ASP A 100 -4.94 16.77 45.59
CA ASP A 100 -3.80 17.69 45.53
C ASP A 100 -2.45 16.97 45.34
N ILE A 101 -1.44 17.71 44.87
CA ILE A 101 -0.05 17.25 44.78
C ILE A 101 0.87 18.13 45.64
N LEU A 102 1.74 17.47 46.40
CA LEU A 102 2.75 18.09 47.26
C LEU A 102 4.13 17.54 46.92
N GLY A 103 5.17 18.33 47.12
CA GLY A 103 6.54 17.86 46.98
C GLY A 103 7.48 18.90 46.36
N ASP A 104 8.77 18.62 46.43
CA ASP A 104 9.82 19.50 45.91
C ASP A 104 9.66 19.76 44.41
N GLY A 105 9.18 18.77 43.65
CA GLY A 105 8.92 18.92 42.21
C GLY A 105 7.91 20.01 41.87
N VAL A 106 6.88 20.19 42.71
CA VAL A 106 5.85 21.23 42.56
C VAL A 106 6.43 22.61 42.87
N ASN A 107 7.22 22.70 43.95
CA ASN A 107 7.89 23.94 44.35
C ASN A 107 8.84 24.42 43.26
N VAL A 108 9.65 23.52 42.68
CA VAL A 108 10.56 23.86 41.58
C VAL A 108 9.77 24.35 40.35
N ALA A 109 8.67 23.69 39.97
CA ALA A 109 7.85 24.13 38.83
C ALA A 109 7.29 25.55 39.01
N ALA A 110 6.83 25.89 40.23
CA ALA A 110 6.36 27.24 40.55
C ALA A 110 7.50 28.27 40.51
N ARG A 111 8.71 27.92 40.97
CA ARG A 111 9.87 28.84 40.90
C ARG A 111 10.39 29.05 39.49
N LEU A 112 10.30 28.04 38.63
CA LEU A 112 10.59 28.17 37.20
C LEU A 112 9.57 29.08 36.51
N GLU A 113 8.30 28.97 36.87
CA GLU A 113 7.26 29.86 36.38
C GLU A 113 7.55 31.32 36.77
N GLU A 114 7.95 31.58 38.03
CA GLU A 114 8.25 32.93 38.51
C GLU A 114 9.38 33.65 37.76
N ILE A 115 10.39 32.90 37.29
CA ILE A 115 11.52 33.46 36.52
C ILE A 115 11.28 33.47 35.01
N SER A 116 10.16 32.91 34.56
CA SER A 116 9.78 32.85 33.15
C SER A 116 9.28 34.22 32.68
N GLU A 117 9.66 34.61 31.46
CA GLU A 117 9.22 35.87 30.87
C GLU A 117 7.72 35.85 30.57
N ALA A 118 7.10 37.03 30.42
CA ALA A 118 5.70 37.14 30.06
C ALA A 118 5.44 36.50 28.69
N GLY A 119 4.51 35.55 28.63
CA GLY A 119 4.29 34.74 27.42
C GLY A 119 5.29 33.60 27.25
N GLY A 120 6.21 33.36 28.19
CA GLY A 120 7.31 32.41 28.09
C GLY A 120 7.09 31.04 28.72
N ILE A 121 8.01 30.10 28.43
CA ILE A 121 8.10 28.79 29.10
C ILE A 121 9.52 28.62 29.61
N CYS A 122 9.65 28.31 30.89
CA CYS A 122 10.91 27.98 31.55
C CYS A 122 10.88 26.52 32.03
N ILE A 123 11.96 25.79 31.76
CA ILE A 123 12.08 24.36 32.11
C ILE A 123 13.36 24.08 32.89
N SER A 124 13.35 23.03 33.70
CA SER A 124 14.56 22.52 34.36
C SER A 124 15.45 21.70 33.41
N GLU A 125 16.71 21.52 33.79
CA GLU A 125 17.65 20.65 33.07
C GLU A 125 17.15 19.22 32.88
N ASP A 126 16.47 18.65 33.89
CA ASP A 126 15.94 17.28 33.80
C ASP A 126 14.84 17.16 32.75
N VAL A 127 14.01 18.20 32.60
CA VAL A 127 13.02 18.27 31.52
C VAL A 127 13.73 18.40 30.18
N TYR A 128 14.72 19.29 30.06
CA TYR A 128 15.47 19.50 28.82
C TYR A 128 16.14 18.22 28.31
N ARG A 129 16.82 17.46 29.19
CA ARG A 129 17.48 16.20 28.85
C ARG A 129 16.52 15.13 28.34
N GLN A 130 15.27 15.12 28.82
CA GLN A 130 14.30 14.10 28.44
C GLN A 130 13.55 14.40 27.14
N ILE A 131 13.46 15.68 26.74
CA ILE A 131 12.72 16.13 25.55
C ILE A 131 13.61 16.35 24.32
N ASP A 132 14.94 16.21 24.45
CA ASP A 132 15.87 16.36 23.33
C ASP A 132 15.49 15.44 22.16
N GLY A 133 15.29 16.03 20.98
CA GLY A 133 14.81 15.35 19.76
C GLY A 133 13.35 14.88 19.77
N LYS A 134 12.56 15.14 20.82
CA LYS A 134 11.18 14.63 20.98
C LYS A 134 10.08 15.70 20.91
N VAL A 135 10.45 16.98 20.98
CA VAL A 135 9.50 18.10 20.89
C VAL A 135 10.04 19.17 19.94
N ASP A 136 9.20 19.67 19.05
CA ASP A 136 9.52 20.73 18.07
C ASP A 136 9.45 22.13 18.73
N VAL A 137 10.29 22.35 19.75
CA VAL A 137 10.45 23.62 20.47
C VAL A 137 11.95 23.83 20.72
N ASN A 138 12.48 24.97 20.28
CA ASN A 138 13.86 25.35 20.55
C ASN A 138 14.00 25.92 21.96
N PHE A 139 15.02 25.50 22.69
CA PHE A 139 15.33 25.97 24.03
C PHE A 139 16.68 26.67 24.07
N ALA A 140 16.73 27.87 24.64
CA ALA A 140 17.96 28.57 24.98
C ALA A 140 18.35 28.30 26.43
N ASP A 141 19.61 27.92 26.64
CA ASP A 141 20.18 27.78 27.97
C ASP A 141 20.27 29.14 28.68
N MET A 142 19.72 29.22 29.88
CA MET A 142 19.77 30.41 30.73
C MET A 142 20.88 30.31 31.79
N GLY A 143 21.59 29.19 31.87
CA GLY A 143 22.63 28.93 32.86
C GLY A 143 22.06 28.52 34.22
N MET A 144 22.90 28.64 35.26
CA MET A 144 22.57 28.23 36.62
C MET A 144 21.80 29.33 37.37
N HIS A 145 20.61 29.01 37.86
CA HIS A 145 19.80 29.91 38.67
C HIS A 145 19.64 29.39 40.11
N HIS A 146 19.81 30.29 41.09
CA HIS A 146 19.46 30.02 42.48
C HIS A 146 17.99 30.38 42.72
N LEU A 147 17.14 29.36 42.81
CA LEU A 147 15.72 29.53 43.05
C LEU A 147 15.45 29.66 44.56
N LYS A 148 14.50 30.52 44.93
CA LYS A 148 14.13 30.74 46.34
C LYS A 148 13.70 29.42 46.98
N ASN A 149 14.28 29.09 48.14
CA ASN A 149 14.01 27.87 48.91
C ASN A 149 14.36 26.55 48.19
N ILE A 150 15.22 26.58 47.17
CA ILE A 150 15.79 25.38 46.54
C ILE A 150 17.28 25.30 46.90
N ALA A 151 17.70 24.21 47.56
CA ALA A 151 19.02 24.11 48.18
C ALA A 151 20.20 24.09 47.20
N ARG A 152 19.97 23.65 45.95
CA ARG A 152 21.01 23.59 44.90
C ARG A 152 20.62 24.49 43.74
N PRO A 153 21.56 25.22 43.13
CA PRO A 153 21.28 25.94 41.91
C PRO A 153 20.87 24.95 40.81
N LEU A 154 19.90 25.35 39.99
CA LEU A 154 19.34 24.56 38.92
C LEU A 154 19.69 25.20 37.58
N ARG A 155 20.13 24.41 36.60
CA ARG A 155 20.27 24.91 35.23
C ARG A 155 18.90 24.98 34.57
N THR A 156 18.58 26.12 33.96
CA THR A 156 17.25 26.37 33.42
C THR A 156 17.31 26.76 31.94
N TYR A 157 16.24 26.47 31.22
CA TYR A 157 16.16 26.70 29.79
C TYR A 157 14.87 27.44 29.44
N ARG A 158 14.94 28.37 28.50
CA ARG A 158 13.80 29.15 27.99
C ARG A 158 13.39 28.66 26.62
N ALA A 159 12.09 28.43 26.40
CA ALA A 159 11.56 28.16 25.07
C ALA A 159 11.58 29.42 24.19
N HIS A 160 12.10 29.31 22.96
CA HIS A 160 12.00 30.35 21.93
C HIS A 160 10.67 30.22 21.19
N LEU A 161 9.71 31.10 21.51
CA LEU A 161 8.35 31.03 20.98
C LEU A 161 8.16 31.73 19.62
N GLU A 162 9.07 32.64 19.23
CA GLU A 162 9.03 33.37 17.94
C GLU A 162 9.39 32.51 16.71
N GLN A 163 10.01 31.34 16.92
CA GLN A 163 10.32 30.35 15.89
C GLN A 163 9.39 29.14 15.94
N ILE A 164 8.27 29.26 16.64
CA ILE A 164 7.30 28.18 16.70
C ILE A 164 6.34 28.33 15.52
N MET A 165 6.73 27.73 14.39
CA MET A 165 5.80 27.48 13.30
C MET A 165 4.57 26.74 13.86
N PRO A 166 3.36 26.97 13.29
CA PRO A 166 2.19 26.17 13.66
C PRO A 166 2.58 24.70 13.58
N LEU A 167 2.15 23.90 14.56
CA LEU A 167 2.23 22.44 14.47
C LEU A 167 1.69 22.06 13.10
N ARG A 168 2.58 21.74 12.14
CA ARG A 168 2.23 20.71 11.19
C ARG A 168 1.97 19.53 12.11
N ALA A 169 0.71 19.08 12.16
CA ALA A 169 0.43 17.72 12.59
C ALA A 169 1.57 16.85 12.05
N PRO A 170 2.25 16.03 12.88
CA PRO A 170 3.38 15.24 12.42
C PRO A 170 2.93 14.65 11.09
N ARG A 171 3.56 15.14 10.00
CA ARG A 171 3.21 14.65 8.67
C ARG A 171 3.42 13.17 8.84
N PRO A 172 2.41 12.31 8.59
CA PRO A 172 2.72 10.90 8.53
C PRO A 172 3.86 10.83 7.53
N ALA A 173 5.04 10.38 7.98
CA ALA A 173 6.07 10.02 7.02
C ALA A 173 5.35 9.09 6.04
N LEU A 174 5.46 9.37 4.74
CA LEU A 174 4.86 8.48 3.75
C LEU A 174 5.30 7.07 4.16
N PRO A 175 4.35 6.13 4.37
CA PRO A 175 4.72 4.80 4.79
C PRO A 175 5.82 4.26 3.87
N ASP A 176 6.76 3.49 4.42
CA ASP A 176 7.82 2.89 3.60
C ASP A 176 7.20 2.07 2.45
N ARG A 177 6.05 1.46 2.75
CA ARG A 177 5.18 0.75 1.81
C ARG A 177 4.29 1.71 1.01
N PRO A 178 4.00 1.42 -0.26
CA PRO A 178 3.05 2.20 -1.04
C PRO A 178 1.70 2.28 -0.36
N SER A 179 1.05 3.44 -0.44
CA SER A 179 -0.19 3.73 0.25
C SER A 179 -1.18 4.47 -0.63
N ILE A 180 -2.46 4.14 -0.48
CA ILE A 180 -3.56 4.68 -1.30
C ILE A 180 -4.74 5.12 -0.44
N ALA A 181 -5.37 6.24 -0.82
CA ALA A 181 -6.70 6.64 -0.37
C ALA A 181 -7.67 6.63 -1.54
N VAL A 182 -8.90 6.16 -1.32
CA VAL A 182 -9.99 6.27 -2.31
C VAL A 182 -10.93 7.38 -1.86
N LEU A 183 -10.99 8.46 -2.62
CA LEU A 183 -11.86 9.58 -2.31
C LEU A 183 -13.31 9.29 -2.71
N PRO A 184 -14.30 9.91 -2.03
CA PRO A 184 -15.68 9.89 -2.48
C PRO A 184 -15.78 10.38 -3.93
N PHE A 185 -16.43 9.61 -4.79
CA PHE A 185 -16.61 10.02 -6.18
C PHE A 185 -17.56 11.20 -6.26
N GLY A 186 -17.19 12.21 -7.04
CA GLY A 186 -18.02 13.39 -7.25
C GLY A 186 -19.32 13.02 -7.97
N ASN A 187 -20.46 13.38 -7.38
CA ASN A 187 -21.76 13.23 -8.03
C ASN A 187 -22.05 14.46 -8.90
N MET A 188 -22.20 14.26 -10.22
CA MET A 188 -22.60 15.30 -11.17
C MET A 188 -24.08 15.18 -11.57
N SER A 189 -24.92 14.62 -10.71
CA SER A 189 -26.36 14.37 -10.87
C SER A 189 -27.14 14.74 -9.59
N ASP A 190 -28.41 14.38 -9.46
CA ASP A 190 -29.22 14.72 -8.28
C ASP A 190 -28.64 14.14 -6.98
N ALA A 191 -28.75 14.90 -5.87
CA ALA A 191 -28.18 14.58 -4.56
C ALA A 191 -28.75 13.31 -3.88
N ALA A 192 -29.87 12.78 -4.39
CA ALA A 192 -30.50 11.56 -3.88
C ALA A 192 -29.69 10.28 -4.18
N GLU A 193 -28.63 10.37 -4.99
CA GLU A 193 -27.89 9.23 -5.56
C GLU A 193 -26.44 9.10 -5.10
N ASP A 194 -26.05 9.90 -4.11
CA ASP A 194 -24.72 9.85 -3.49
C ASP A 194 -24.36 8.44 -2.97
N TYR A 195 -25.36 7.63 -2.61
CA TYR A 195 -25.16 6.28 -2.08
C TYR A 195 -24.50 5.33 -3.09
N PHE A 196 -24.73 5.52 -4.39
CA PHE A 196 -24.20 4.63 -5.41
C PHE A 196 -22.69 4.85 -5.62
N GLY A 197 -22.27 6.12 -5.71
CA GLY A 197 -20.85 6.47 -5.74
C GLY A 197 -20.13 6.04 -4.45
N ASP A 198 -20.79 6.20 -3.29
CA ASP A 198 -20.25 5.76 -2.00
C ASP A 198 -20.06 4.23 -1.92
N GLY A 199 -21.01 3.45 -2.46
CA GLY A 199 -20.95 1.99 -2.51
C GLY A 199 -19.81 1.47 -3.37
N ILE A 200 -19.62 2.06 -4.56
CA ILE A 200 -18.47 1.74 -5.43
C ILE A 200 -17.14 2.03 -4.73
N VAL A 201 -17.03 3.20 -4.07
CA VAL A 201 -15.80 3.56 -3.33
C VAL A 201 -15.53 2.58 -2.19
N GLU A 202 -16.56 2.13 -1.48
CA GLU A 202 -16.44 1.13 -0.42
C GLU A 202 -15.93 -0.20 -0.95
N GLU A 203 -16.52 -0.71 -2.03
CA GLU A 203 -16.09 -1.96 -2.66
C GLU A 203 -14.67 -1.89 -3.23
N ILE A 204 -14.30 -0.79 -3.89
CA ILE A 204 -12.94 -0.59 -4.38
C ILE A 204 -11.97 -0.57 -3.20
N THR A 205 -12.31 0.11 -2.11
CA THR A 205 -11.49 0.16 -0.89
C THR A 205 -11.28 -1.24 -0.31
N ILE A 206 -12.34 -2.05 -0.24
CA ILE A 206 -12.30 -3.45 0.21
C ILE A 206 -11.44 -4.30 -0.73
N GLY A 207 -11.61 -4.14 -2.05
CA GLY A 207 -10.87 -4.87 -3.07
C GLY A 207 -9.37 -4.56 -3.04
N LEU A 208 -8.99 -3.28 -2.95
CA LEU A 208 -7.60 -2.84 -2.81
C LEU A 208 -6.96 -3.34 -1.52
N SER A 209 -7.74 -3.45 -0.43
CA SER A 209 -7.24 -3.94 0.87
C SER A 209 -6.79 -5.42 0.83
N ARG A 210 -7.18 -6.17 -0.21
CA ARG A 210 -6.70 -7.54 -0.46
C ARG A 210 -5.28 -7.59 -1.04
N ILE A 211 -4.74 -6.46 -1.49
CA ILE A 211 -3.36 -6.33 -1.98
C ILE A 211 -2.44 -6.11 -0.78
N ARG A 212 -1.80 -7.18 -0.28
CA ARG A 212 -1.04 -7.14 0.99
C ARG A 212 0.13 -6.16 1.03
N TRP A 213 0.75 -5.86 -0.11
CA TRP A 213 1.87 -4.92 -0.18
C TRP A 213 1.41 -3.44 -0.21
N LEU A 214 0.11 -3.19 -0.39
CA LEU A 214 -0.49 -1.86 -0.51
C LEU A 214 -1.19 -1.47 0.79
N PHE A 215 -0.80 -0.32 1.37
CA PHE A 215 -1.45 0.23 2.55
C PHE A 215 -2.67 1.06 2.15
N VAL A 216 -3.86 0.56 2.42
CA VAL A 216 -5.12 1.23 2.06
C VAL A 216 -5.67 2.01 3.24
N ILE A 217 -5.94 3.30 3.03
CA ILE A 217 -6.58 4.15 4.05
C ILE A 217 -8.03 3.74 4.24
N ALA A 218 -8.43 3.64 5.51
CA ALA A 218 -9.80 3.36 5.88
C ALA A 218 -10.76 4.42 5.30
N ARG A 219 -11.88 3.93 4.74
CA ARG A 219 -12.92 4.72 4.09
C ARG A 219 -13.30 5.99 4.87
N ASN A 220 -13.53 5.88 6.18
CA ASN A 220 -13.98 7.00 7.01
C ASN A 220 -13.02 8.20 6.99
N SER A 221 -11.72 7.95 6.88
CA SER A 221 -10.70 9.01 6.79
C SER A 221 -10.74 9.72 5.43
N SER A 222 -11.12 9.03 4.36
CA SER A 222 -11.27 9.62 3.03
C SER A 222 -12.62 10.33 2.85
N PHE A 223 -13.66 9.90 3.57
CA PHE A 223 -15.00 10.48 3.47
C PHE A 223 -15.13 11.87 4.10
N THR A 224 -14.17 12.31 4.91
CA THR A 224 -14.12 13.70 5.44
C THR A 224 -13.97 14.76 4.33
N TYR A 225 -13.55 14.34 3.14
CA TYR A 225 -13.36 15.18 1.97
C TYR A 225 -14.62 15.30 1.09
N LYS A 226 -15.71 14.57 1.42
CA LYS A 226 -16.95 14.58 0.64
C LYS A 226 -17.55 15.99 0.55
N GLY A 227 -18.01 16.35 -0.65
CA GLY A 227 -18.70 17.63 -0.90
C GLY A 227 -17.79 18.86 -0.84
N ARG A 228 -16.46 18.68 -0.85
CA ARG A 228 -15.47 19.77 -0.85
C ARG A 228 -14.62 19.69 -2.12
N PRO A 229 -14.22 20.82 -2.72
CA PRO A 229 -13.14 20.81 -3.69
C PRO A 229 -11.84 20.47 -2.95
N VAL A 230 -11.10 19.49 -3.46
CA VAL A 230 -9.91 18.96 -2.77
C VAL A 230 -8.72 18.94 -3.71
N ASP A 231 -7.59 19.48 -3.26
CA ASP A 231 -6.30 19.29 -3.93
C ASP A 231 -5.75 17.92 -3.54
N VAL A 232 -5.53 17.04 -4.51
CA VAL A 232 -4.95 15.71 -4.31
C VAL A 232 -3.61 15.79 -3.55
N LYS A 233 -2.81 16.84 -3.79
CA LYS A 233 -1.55 17.03 -3.06
C LYS A 233 -1.77 17.33 -1.58
N GLN A 234 -2.87 17.99 -1.24
CA GLN A 234 -3.28 18.22 0.14
C GLN A 234 -3.72 16.91 0.79
N VAL A 235 -4.56 16.12 0.12
CA VAL A 235 -5.00 14.80 0.60
C VAL A 235 -3.80 13.90 0.90
N GLY A 236 -2.84 13.80 -0.02
CA GLY A 236 -1.63 13.01 0.18
C GLY A 236 -0.85 13.40 1.43
N ARG A 237 -0.76 14.71 1.71
CA ARG A 237 -0.06 15.23 2.90
C ARG A 237 -0.84 14.98 4.20
N GLU A 238 -2.15 15.13 4.18
CA GLU A 238 -3.01 15.02 5.36
C GLU A 238 -3.25 13.56 5.76
N LEU A 239 -3.51 12.70 4.77
CA LEU A 239 -3.71 11.26 5.00
C LEU A 239 -2.40 10.47 5.01
N GLY A 240 -1.28 11.07 4.61
CA GLY A 240 0.01 10.37 4.54
C GLY A 240 0.04 9.32 3.43
N VAL A 241 -0.65 9.56 2.31
CA VAL A 241 -0.73 8.62 1.20
C VAL A 241 0.12 9.04 0.01
N ARG A 242 0.68 8.03 -0.67
CA ARG A 242 1.45 8.25 -1.90
C ARG A 242 0.54 8.37 -3.13
N TYR A 243 -0.58 7.66 -3.12
CA TYR A 243 -1.53 7.61 -4.21
C TYR A 243 -2.94 7.98 -3.75
N VAL A 244 -3.70 8.57 -4.65
CA VAL A 244 -5.10 8.90 -4.43
C VAL A 244 -5.90 8.42 -5.64
N LEU A 245 -6.96 7.66 -5.39
CA LEU A 245 -7.97 7.33 -6.38
C LEU A 245 -9.13 8.30 -6.22
N GLU A 246 -9.42 9.06 -7.26
CA GLU A 246 -10.59 9.93 -7.33
C GLU A 246 -11.45 9.59 -8.55
N GLY A 247 -12.66 10.14 -8.60
CA GLY A 247 -13.57 9.80 -9.67
C GLY A 247 -14.85 10.61 -9.64
N SER A 248 -15.71 10.37 -10.62
CA SER A 248 -17.02 10.98 -10.70
C SER A 248 -18.05 10.00 -11.23
N VAL A 249 -19.29 10.18 -10.78
CA VAL A 249 -20.46 9.46 -11.28
C VAL A 249 -21.40 10.47 -11.92
N ARG A 250 -21.88 10.13 -13.12
CA ARG A 250 -22.87 10.90 -13.84
C ARG A 250 -23.96 9.99 -14.35
N ARG A 251 -25.20 10.28 -14.00
CA ARG A 251 -26.38 9.57 -14.52
C ARG A 251 -27.09 10.43 -15.57
N ALA A 252 -27.56 9.78 -16.62
CA ALA A 252 -28.43 10.39 -17.62
C ALA A 252 -29.51 9.38 -18.04
N ALA A 253 -30.76 9.66 -17.64
CA ALA A 253 -31.90 8.76 -17.86
C ALA A 253 -31.58 7.33 -17.39
N ASN A 254 -31.58 6.34 -18.29
CA ASN A 254 -31.34 4.93 -17.97
C ASN A 254 -29.85 4.51 -18.00
N ARG A 255 -28.91 5.46 -18.10
CA ARG A 255 -27.47 5.17 -18.19
C ARG A 255 -26.67 5.84 -17.10
N VAL A 256 -25.66 5.11 -16.61
CA VAL A 256 -24.68 5.57 -15.63
C VAL A 256 -23.31 5.59 -16.31
N ARG A 257 -22.58 6.69 -16.13
CA ARG A 257 -21.18 6.84 -16.54
C ARG A 257 -20.34 7.12 -15.30
N ILE A 258 -19.28 6.34 -15.13
CA ILE A 258 -18.34 6.46 -14.02
C ILE A 258 -16.96 6.72 -14.62
N SER A 259 -16.24 7.69 -14.07
CA SER A 259 -14.84 7.95 -14.39
C SER A 259 -14.02 7.75 -13.12
N ALA A 260 -12.87 7.08 -13.23
CA ALA A 260 -11.96 6.87 -12.11
C ALA A 260 -10.52 7.20 -12.54
N GLU A 261 -9.75 7.83 -11.66
CA GLU A 261 -8.41 8.35 -11.94
C GLU A 261 -7.49 8.11 -10.74
N LEU A 262 -6.32 7.53 -11.01
CA LEU A 262 -5.27 7.29 -10.03
C LEU A 262 -4.18 8.35 -10.18
N VAL A 263 -3.89 9.06 -9.10
CA VAL A 263 -2.98 10.21 -9.08
C VAL A 263 -1.86 9.98 -8.06
N GLU A 264 -0.61 10.31 -8.43
CA GLU A 264 0.51 10.39 -7.48
C GLU A 264 0.38 11.67 -6.64
N ALA A 265 0.17 11.54 -5.34
CA ALA A 265 -0.19 12.66 -4.49
C ALA A 265 0.95 13.67 -4.29
N ALA A 266 2.21 13.26 -4.42
CA ALA A 266 3.34 14.17 -4.28
C ALA A 266 3.45 15.16 -5.46
N THR A 267 3.21 14.69 -6.68
CA THR A 267 3.45 15.45 -7.92
C THR A 267 2.15 15.96 -8.55
N GLY A 268 1.02 15.29 -8.29
CA GLY A 268 -0.27 15.52 -8.95
C GLY A 268 -0.33 14.89 -10.35
N ILE A 269 0.58 13.97 -10.69
CA ILE A 269 0.60 13.32 -11.99
C ILE A 269 -0.43 12.20 -12.03
N HIS A 270 -1.28 12.19 -13.06
CA HIS A 270 -2.21 11.08 -13.33
C HIS A 270 -1.43 9.87 -13.86
N ILE A 271 -1.56 8.74 -13.18
CA ILE A 271 -0.90 7.46 -13.52
C ILE A 271 -1.83 6.58 -14.35
N TRP A 272 -3.13 6.66 -14.10
CA TRP A 272 -4.14 5.89 -14.78
C TRP A 272 -5.48 6.62 -14.73
N ALA A 273 -6.27 6.49 -15.78
CA ALA A 273 -7.63 6.99 -15.85
C ALA A 273 -8.44 6.08 -16.77
N ASP A 274 -9.69 5.81 -16.41
CA ASP A 274 -10.61 5.03 -17.25
C ASP A 274 -12.06 5.45 -17.03
N ARG A 275 -12.92 5.03 -17.96
CA ARG A 275 -14.35 5.32 -17.97
C ARG A 275 -15.16 4.06 -18.18
N PHE A 276 -16.21 3.93 -17.38
CA PHE A 276 -17.16 2.83 -17.41
C PHE A 276 -18.57 3.35 -17.69
N GLU A 277 -19.34 2.60 -18.48
CA GLU A 277 -20.72 2.93 -18.83
C GLU A 277 -21.59 1.68 -18.70
N GLY A 278 -22.81 1.85 -18.19
CA GLY A 278 -23.80 0.77 -18.09
C GLY A 278 -25.23 1.26 -17.89
N GLY A 279 -26.18 0.32 -17.96
CA GLY A 279 -27.60 0.58 -17.71
C GLY A 279 -27.95 0.57 -16.21
N LEU A 280 -29.08 1.19 -15.84
CA LEU A 280 -29.59 1.12 -14.45
C LEU A 280 -30.18 -0.24 -14.09
N GLU A 281 -30.66 -0.99 -15.07
CA GLU A 281 -31.29 -2.30 -14.88
C GLU A 281 -30.30 -3.34 -14.33
N ASP A 282 -29.03 -3.21 -14.68
CA ASP A 282 -27.92 -4.09 -14.27
C ASP A 282 -26.94 -3.39 -13.32
N ILE A 283 -27.42 -2.45 -12.50
CA ILE A 283 -26.56 -1.55 -11.71
C ILE A 283 -25.62 -2.29 -10.75
N PHE A 284 -26.05 -3.42 -10.19
CA PHE A 284 -25.23 -4.25 -9.30
C PHE A 284 -24.15 -5.01 -10.09
N GLU A 285 -24.47 -5.56 -11.26
CA GLU A 285 -23.47 -6.20 -12.11
C GLU A 285 -22.44 -5.19 -12.63
N LEU A 286 -22.89 -3.97 -12.97
CA LEU A 286 -22.03 -2.86 -13.33
C LEU A 286 -21.07 -2.50 -12.18
N GLN A 287 -21.58 -2.42 -10.95
CA GLN A 287 -20.78 -2.16 -9.76
C GLN A 287 -19.71 -3.23 -9.55
N ASP A 288 -20.07 -4.52 -9.55
CA ASP A 288 -19.13 -5.63 -9.42
C ASP A 288 -18.04 -5.60 -10.52
N GLN A 289 -18.45 -5.32 -11.75
CA GLN A 289 -17.56 -5.27 -12.91
C GLN A 289 -16.59 -4.09 -12.83
N ILE A 290 -17.04 -2.93 -12.35
CA ILE A 290 -16.20 -1.75 -12.13
C ILE A 290 -15.22 -1.99 -11.01
N THR A 291 -15.69 -2.49 -9.85
CA THR A 291 -14.82 -2.82 -8.72
C THR A 291 -13.70 -3.77 -9.17
N ALA A 292 -14.03 -4.84 -9.89
CA ALA A 292 -13.05 -5.81 -10.36
C ALA A 292 -12.02 -5.19 -11.33
N ASN A 293 -12.49 -4.41 -12.31
CA ASN A 293 -11.62 -3.78 -13.31
C ASN A 293 -10.72 -2.70 -12.70
N VAL A 294 -11.28 -1.84 -11.85
CA VAL A 294 -10.55 -0.76 -11.19
C VAL A 294 -9.47 -1.34 -10.28
N VAL A 295 -9.81 -2.32 -9.43
CA VAL A 295 -8.83 -2.94 -8.51
C VAL A 295 -7.73 -3.68 -9.29
N GLY A 296 -8.09 -4.42 -10.35
CA GLY A 296 -7.13 -5.13 -11.20
C GLY A 296 -6.17 -4.17 -11.92
N ALA A 297 -6.71 -3.12 -12.54
CA ALA A 297 -5.92 -2.12 -13.26
C ALA A 297 -5.02 -1.31 -12.31
N ILE A 298 -5.56 -0.82 -11.19
CA ILE A 298 -4.80 -0.03 -10.20
C ILE A 298 -3.67 -0.86 -9.60
N GLY A 299 -3.92 -2.12 -9.24
CA GLY A 299 -2.87 -3.00 -8.72
C GLY A 299 -1.65 -3.06 -9.65
N SER A 300 -1.88 -3.28 -10.94
CA SER A 300 -0.81 -3.31 -11.96
C SER A 300 -0.13 -1.96 -12.14
N LYS A 301 -0.88 -0.86 -12.21
CA LYS A 301 -0.32 0.49 -12.42
C LYS A 301 0.48 0.99 -11.23
N LEU A 302 0.05 0.67 -10.01
CA LEU A 302 0.80 0.95 -8.80
C LEU A 302 2.10 0.15 -8.74
N GLU A 303 2.06 -1.14 -9.09
CA GLU A 303 3.27 -1.97 -9.16
C GLU A 303 4.30 -1.36 -10.14
N GLN A 304 3.85 -0.94 -11.33
CA GLN A 304 4.72 -0.27 -12.32
C GLN A 304 5.32 1.04 -11.78
N ALA A 305 4.52 1.87 -11.14
CA ALA A 305 4.98 3.13 -10.55
C ALA A 305 6.02 2.90 -9.45
N GLU A 306 5.79 1.90 -8.59
CA GLU A 306 6.71 1.53 -7.52
C GLU A 306 8.00 0.87 -8.04
N ILE A 307 7.92 0.08 -9.11
CA ILE A 307 9.11 -0.43 -9.82
C ILE A 307 9.99 0.71 -10.33
N GLU A 308 9.41 1.70 -11.00
CA GLU A 308 10.16 2.85 -11.52
C GLU A 308 10.77 3.69 -10.40
N ARG A 309 10.06 3.83 -9.28
CA ARG A 309 10.59 4.46 -8.06
C ARG A 309 11.76 3.66 -7.49
N ALA A 310 11.59 2.35 -7.33
CA ALA A 310 12.60 1.46 -6.80
C ALA A 310 13.87 1.52 -7.65
N LYS A 311 13.78 1.53 -8.99
CA LYS A 311 14.93 1.65 -9.91
C LYS A 311 15.75 2.94 -9.71
N ARG A 312 15.12 4.05 -9.33
CA ARG A 312 15.78 5.35 -9.13
C ARG A 312 16.50 5.47 -7.79
N LYS A 313 16.22 4.60 -6.81
CA LYS A 313 16.92 4.60 -5.52
C LYS A 313 18.37 4.12 -5.66
N PRO A 314 19.33 4.73 -4.95
CA PRO A 314 20.68 4.17 -4.82
C PRO A 314 20.64 2.76 -4.24
N THR A 315 21.52 1.87 -4.71
CA THR A 315 21.53 0.45 -4.31
C THR A 315 21.84 0.22 -2.83
N GLU A 316 22.44 1.18 -2.16
CA GLU A 316 22.81 1.12 -0.74
C GLU A 316 21.62 1.31 0.22
N ASN A 317 20.49 1.83 -0.28
CA ASN A 317 19.31 2.18 0.52
C ASN A 317 18.08 1.31 0.19
N LEU A 318 18.28 0.14 -0.40
CA LEU A 318 17.19 -0.75 -0.78
C LEU A 318 16.79 -1.65 0.37
N ASP A 319 15.49 -1.67 0.67
CA ASP A 319 14.88 -2.65 1.56
C ASP A 319 14.50 -3.94 0.78
N ALA A 320 13.99 -4.95 1.51
CA ALA A 320 13.57 -6.21 0.90
C ALA A 320 12.47 -6.02 -0.15
N TYR A 321 11.58 -5.04 0.02
CA TYR A 321 10.49 -4.73 -0.90
C TYR A 321 11.00 -4.09 -2.20
N ASP A 322 11.98 -3.19 -2.12
CA ASP A 322 12.63 -2.60 -3.30
C ASP A 322 13.35 -3.68 -4.14
N TYR A 323 14.03 -4.64 -3.50
CA TYR A 323 14.63 -5.78 -4.19
C TYR A 323 13.56 -6.67 -4.86
N PHE A 324 12.47 -6.95 -4.15
CA PHE A 324 11.33 -7.70 -4.69
C PHE A 324 10.74 -7.03 -5.94
N LEU A 325 10.51 -5.71 -5.91
CA LEU A 325 9.98 -4.97 -7.06
C LEU A 325 10.94 -4.99 -8.25
N ARG A 326 12.24 -4.76 -8.02
CA ARG A 326 13.25 -4.83 -9.08
C ARG A 326 13.35 -6.24 -9.68
N GLY A 327 13.27 -7.28 -8.85
CA GLY A 327 13.23 -8.67 -9.30
C GLY A 327 12.01 -8.96 -10.17
N SER A 328 10.83 -8.49 -9.75
CA SER A 328 9.58 -8.62 -10.49
C SER A 328 9.66 -7.92 -11.84
N ALA A 329 10.20 -6.71 -11.89
CA ALA A 329 10.44 -5.97 -13.13
C ALA A 329 11.41 -6.70 -14.07
N ALA A 330 12.48 -7.28 -13.54
CA ALA A 330 13.44 -8.05 -14.32
C ALA A 330 12.79 -9.30 -14.93
N LEU A 331 11.95 -10.01 -14.16
CA LEU A 331 11.26 -11.22 -14.60
C LEU A 331 10.32 -10.97 -15.80
N HIS A 332 9.69 -9.80 -15.87
CA HIS A 332 8.83 -9.38 -16.98
C HIS A 332 9.56 -9.22 -18.33
N ARG A 333 10.89 -9.03 -18.33
CA ARG A 333 11.67 -8.89 -19.58
C ARG A 333 11.86 -10.19 -20.36
N TRP A 334 11.46 -11.33 -19.78
CA TRP A 334 11.42 -12.66 -20.42
C TRP A 334 12.67 -13.01 -21.24
N ASN A 335 13.85 -12.95 -20.62
CA ASN A 335 15.10 -13.45 -21.20
C ASN A 335 16.00 -14.06 -20.11
N ARG A 336 17.03 -14.79 -20.51
CA ARG A 336 17.87 -15.58 -19.60
C ARG A 336 18.64 -14.69 -18.62
N GLU A 337 19.21 -13.59 -19.11
CA GLU A 337 20.00 -12.65 -18.30
C GLU A 337 19.12 -11.97 -17.24
N ALA A 338 17.94 -11.50 -17.65
CA ALA A 338 16.99 -10.86 -16.74
C ALA A 338 16.38 -11.84 -15.74
N ASN A 339 16.18 -13.10 -16.11
CA ASN A 339 15.77 -14.15 -15.17
C ASN A 339 16.84 -14.41 -14.10
N ASN A 340 18.12 -14.50 -14.49
CA ASN A 340 19.23 -14.63 -13.56
C ASN A 340 19.34 -13.43 -12.61
N GLU A 341 19.15 -12.22 -13.16
CA GLU A 341 19.11 -11.00 -12.36
C GLU A 341 17.95 -11.02 -11.36
N ALA A 342 16.74 -11.38 -11.81
CA ALA A 342 15.55 -11.47 -10.96
C ALA A 342 15.77 -12.43 -9.80
N LEU A 343 16.31 -13.63 -10.08
CA LEU A 343 16.60 -14.63 -9.06
C LEU A 343 17.57 -14.09 -7.99
N ARG A 344 18.66 -13.42 -8.40
CA ARG A 344 19.60 -12.78 -7.46
C ARG A 344 18.93 -11.70 -6.60
N LEU A 345 18.02 -10.90 -7.19
CA LEU A 345 17.30 -9.86 -6.47
C LEU A 345 16.30 -10.45 -5.46
N PHE A 346 15.59 -11.53 -5.81
CA PHE A 346 14.70 -12.22 -4.88
C PHE A 346 15.46 -12.89 -3.73
N TYR A 347 16.61 -13.51 -3.99
CA TYR A 347 17.46 -14.00 -2.91
C TYR A 347 17.91 -12.88 -1.97
N ARG A 348 18.25 -11.71 -2.50
CA ARG A 348 18.62 -10.57 -1.65
C ARG A 348 17.43 -10.07 -0.80
N ALA A 349 16.22 -10.09 -1.35
CA ALA A 349 15.01 -9.78 -0.58
C ALA A 349 14.80 -10.79 0.56
N ILE A 350 14.99 -12.10 0.29
CA ILE A 350 14.90 -13.18 1.29
C ILE A 350 15.98 -13.05 2.37
N GLU A 351 17.21 -12.67 2.01
CA GLU A 351 18.29 -12.45 2.98
C GLU A 351 17.99 -11.30 3.94
N LEU A 352 17.33 -10.24 3.45
CA LEU A 352 16.96 -9.08 4.26
C LEU A 352 15.70 -9.32 5.11
N ASP A 353 14.75 -10.10 4.59
CA ASP A 353 13.53 -10.50 5.29
C ASP A 353 13.22 -11.99 5.02
N PRO A 354 13.70 -12.89 5.90
CA PRO A 354 13.45 -14.33 5.78
C PRO A 354 11.97 -14.73 5.93
N GLU A 355 11.09 -13.86 6.42
CA GLU A 355 9.66 -14.11 6.50
C GLU A 355 8.90 -13.63 5.25
N TYR A 356 9.60 -13.06 4.26
CA TYR A 356 8.99 -12.52 3.06
C TYR A 356 8.54 -13.60 2.07
N ALA A 357 7.40 -14.21 2.36
CA ALA A 357 6.84 -15.35 1.61
C ALA A 357 6.76 -15.14 0.09
N ALA A 358 6.33 -13.96 -0.36
CA ALA A 358 6.20 -13.66 -1.79
C ALA A 358 7.55 -13.69 -2.53
N ALA A 359 8.67 -13.34 -1.87
CA ALA A 359 9.99 -13.39 -2.48
C ALA A 359 10.43 -14.83 -2.78
N TYR A 360 10.15 -15.78 -1.88
CA TYR A 360 10.35 -17.22 -2.13
C TYR A 360 9.53 -17.70 -3.32
N GLY A 361 8.25 -17.31 -3.38
CA GLY A 361 7.36 -17.70 -4.46
C GLY A 361 7.82 -17.15 -5.83
N MET A 362 8.23 -15.89 -5.88
CA MET A 362 8.76 -15.28 -7.10
C MET A 362 10.11 -15.87 -7.53
N ALA A 363 10.97 -16.28 -6.57
CA ALA A 363 12.17 -17.05 -6.90
C ALA A 363 11.82 -18.43 -7.51
N ALA A 364 10.82 -19.15 -6.98
CA ALA A 364 10.31 -20.38 -7.61
C ALA A 364 9.72 -20.12 -9.01
N ARG A 365 9.10 -18.95 -9.21
CA ARG A 365 8.58 -18.51 -10.51
C ARG A 365 9.69 -18.25 -11.54
N CYS A 366 10.90 -17.86 -11.12
CA CYS A 366 12.08 -17.78 -12.00
C CYS A 366 12.40 -19.16 -12.60
N TYR A 367 12.41 -20.22 -11.79
CA TYR A 367 12.65 -21.59 -12.28
C TYR A 367 11.52 -22.10 -13.17
N SER A 368 10.27 -21.73 -12.87
CA SER A 368 9.15 -22.00 -13.78
C SER A 368 9.35 -21.36 -15.16
N GLN A 369 9.86 -20.13 -15.22
CA GLN A 369 10.20 -19.47 -16.50
C GLN A 369 11.40 -20.14 -17.19
N ARG A 370 12.41 -20.58 -16.41
CA ARG A 370 13.54 -21.34 -16.97
C ARG A 370 13.08 -22.64 -17.61
N LYS A 371 12.17 -23.39 -16.97
CA LYS A 371 11.57 -24.60 -17.54
C LYS A 371 10.81 -24.29 -18.82
N ALA A 372 9.92 -23.29 -18.79
CA ALA A 372 9.09 -22.91 -19.94
C ALA A 372 9.92 -22.46 -21.15
N SER A 373 11.07 -21.83 -20.93
CA SER A 373 11.94 -21.32 -21.98
C SER A 373 13.14 -22.24 -22.31
N GLY A 374 13.25 -23.41 -21.67
CA GLY A 374 14.38 -24.33 -21.87
C GLY A 374 15.73 -23.82 -21.35
N TRP A 375 15.74 -22.92 -20.37
CA TRP A 375 16.96 -22.32 -19.80
C TRP A 375 17.56 -23.07 -18.62
N MET A 376 16.91 -24.15 -18.17
CA MET A 376 17.43 -25.00 -17.10
C MET A 376 18.75 -25.65 -17.50
N VAL A 377 19.71 -25.67 -16.59
CA VAL A 377 21.05 -26.24 -16.79
C VAL A 377 21.17 -27.55 -16.03
N ASP A 378 21.00 -27.50 -14.71
CA ASP A 378 20.94 -28.70 -13.87
C ASP A 378 19.49 -28.93 -13.44
N ARG A 379 18.79 -29.76 -14.21
CA ARG A 379 17.37 -30.01 -13.96
C ARG A 379 17.10 -30.61 -12.58
N VAL A 380 18.01 -31.41 -12.04
CA VAL A 380 17.80 -32.08 -10.75
C VAL A 380 17.94 -31.06 -9.63
N GLU A 381 19.03 -30.29 -9.63
CA GLU A 381 19.27 -29.27 -8.62
C GLU A 381 18.23 -28.15 -8.68
N GLU A 382 17.90 -27.65 -9.87
CA GLU A 382 16.92 -26.57 -10.03
C GLU A 382 15.49 -27.01 -9.66
N THR A 383 15.13 -28.27 -9.89
CA THR A 383 13.85 -28.82 -9.44
C THR A 383 13.79 -28.93 -7.91
N ALA A 384 14.86 -29.42 -7.28
CA ALA A 384 14.95 -29.50 -5.82
C ALA A 384 14.88 -28.10 -5.17
N GLU A 385 15.56 -27.12 -5.76
CA GLU A 385 15.52 -25.74 -5.27
C GLU A 385 14.15 -25.09 -5.47
N THR A 386 13.48 -25.37 -6.60
CA THR A 386 12.10 -24.95 -6.82
C THR A 386 11.17 -25.49 -5.74
N GLU A 387 11.32 -26.77 -5.37
CA GLU A 387 10.53 -27.38 -4.29
C GLU A 387 10.78 -26.70 -2.95
N ARG A 388 12.05 -26.46 -2.59
CA ARG A 388 12.42 -25.76 -1.36
C ARG A 388 11.76 -24.39 -1.28
N LEU A 389 11.90 -23.57 -2.33
CA LEU A 389 11.34 -22.22 -2.40
C LEU A 389 9.81 -22.23 -2.36
N ALA A 390 9.16 -23.09 -3.15
CA ALA A 390 7.71 -23.18 -3.22
C ALA A 390 7.10 -23.64 -1.88
N ARG A 391 7.74 -24.59 -1.18
CA ARG A 391 7.31 -25.03 0.16
C ARG A 391 7.43 -23.90 1.18
N HIS A 392 8.53 -23.12 1.18
CA HIS A 392 8.67 -21.97 2.05
C HIS A 392 7.62 -20.89 1.77
N ALA A 393 7.39 -20.56 0.51
CA ALA A 393 6.37 -19.61 0.09
C ALA A 393 4.97 -20.01 0.59
N ALA A 394 4.59 -21.28 0.41
CA ALA A 394 3.29 -21.80 0.86
C ALA A 394 3.18 -21.85 2.40
N ALA A 395 4.27 -22.18 3.11
CA ALA A 395 4.28 -22.30 4.57
C ALA A 395 4.17 -20.94 5.28
N LEU A 396 4.93 -19.94 4.80
CA LEU A 396 4.95 -18.59 5.35
C LEU A 396 3.75 -17.75 4.83
N GLY A 397 3.37 -17.95 3.58
CA GLY A 397 2.39 -17.14 2.85
C GLY A 397 0.96 -17.66 2.90
N LYS A 398 0.52 -18.29 3.99
CA LYS A 398 -0.83 -18.92 4.08
C LYS A 398 -1.99 -17.99 3.73
N ASP A 399 -1.80 -16.69 3.95
CA ASP A 399 -2.77 -15.65 3.65
C ASP A 399 -2.23 -14.60 2.66
N ASP A 400 -1.18 -14.95 1.90
CA ASP A 400 -0.59 -14.14 0.85
C ASP A 400 -0.90 -14.75 -0.51
N ALA A 401 -1.77 -14.08 -1.27
CA ALA A 401 -2.18 -14.54 -2.59
C ALA A 401 -0.99 -14.72 -3.54
N VAL A 402 -0.01 -13.80 -3.52
CA VAL A 402 1.15 -13.84 -4.43
C VAL A 402 2.01 -15.06 -4.12
N ALA A 403 2.31 -15.28 -2.84
CA ALA A 403 3.10 -16.43 -2.40
C ALA A 403 2.44 -17.76 -2.76
N LEU A 404 1.14 -17.92 -2.47
CA LEU A 404 0.41 -19.15 -2.75
C LEU A 404 0.29 -19.43 -4.25
N CYS A 405 0.00 -18.41 -5.04
CA CYS A 405 -0.15 -18.57 -6.49
C CYS A 405 1.17 -18.95 -7.18
N THR A 406 2.25 -18.26 -6.82
CA THR A 406 3.58 -18.54 -7.38
C THR A 406 4.14 -19.88 -6.91
N ALA A 407 3.83 -20.30 -5.68
CA ALA A 407 4.07 -21.68 -5.23
C ALA A 407 3.21 -22.68 -6.01
N GLY A 408 1.92 -22.41 -6.19
CA GLY A 408 0.98 -23.31 -6.88
C GLY A 408 1.35 -23.56 -8.34
N ILE A 409 1.78 -22.53 -9.08
CA ILE A 409 2.28 -22.72 -10.44
C ILE A 409 3.61 -23.50 -10.46
N ALA A 410 4.48 -23.32 -9.46
CA ALA A 410 5.71 -24.10 -9.36
C ALA A 410 5.43 -25.59 -9.06
N PHE A 411 4.50 -25.88 -8.14
CA PHE A 411 4.05 -27.24 -7.84
C PHE A 411 3.41 -27.92 -9.05
N THR A 412 2.53 -27.23 -9.76
CA THR A 412 1.85 -27.79 -10.94
C THR A 412 2.80 -27.96 -12.12
N TYR A 413 3.57 -26.92 -12.47
CA TYR A 413 4.36 -26.90 -13.70
C TYR A 413 5.72 -27.57 -13.57
N VAL A 414 6.48 -27.25 -12.52
CA VAL A 414 7.87 -27.73 -12.37
C VAL A 414 7.88 -29.10 -11.70
N LEU A 415 7.17 -29.23 -10.59
CA LEU A 415 7.23 -30.41 -9.71
C LEU A 415 6.24 -31.51 -10.09
N GLY A 416 5.26 -31.22 -10.95
CA GLY A 416 4.22 -32.18 -11.36
C GLY A 416 3.25 -32.58 -10.24
N ALA A 417 3.20 -31.82 -9.15
CA ALA A 417 2.26 -31.99 -8.06
C ALA A 417 0.96 -31.21 -8.36
N HIS A 418 0.21 -31.63 -9.38
CA HIS A 418 -0.94 -30.89 -9.91
C HIS A 418 -2.01 -30.58 -8.87
N ASP A 419 -2.47 -31.58 -8.10
CA ASP A 419 -3.54 -31.42 -7.11
C ASP A 419 -3.17 -30.37 -6.06
N TYR A 420 -2.00 -30.54 -5.42
CA TYR A 420 -1.53 -29.60 -4.41
C TYR A 420 -1.30 -28.19 -4.96
N GLY A 421 -0.76 -28.07 -6.19
CA GLY A 421 -0.56 -26.78 -6.81
C GLY A 421 -1.87 -26.07 -7.17
N VAL A 422 -2.90 -26.82 -7.58
CA VAL A 422 -4.25 -26.28 -7.85
C VAL A 422 -4.91 -25.80 -6.56
N ASP A 423 -4.82 -26.55 -5.46
CA ASP A 423 -5.37 -26.13 -4.15
C ASP A 423 -4.76 -24.78 -3.69
N LEU A 424 -3.45 -24.60 -3.90
CA LEU A 424 -2.77 -23.33 -3.58
C LEU A 424 -3.25 -22.18 -4.48
N LEU A 425 -3.44 -22.44 -5.78
CA LEU A 425 -3.98 -21.46 -6.73
C LEU A 425 -5.41 -21.06 -6.39
N GLU A 426 -6.27 -22.02 -6.03
CA GLU A 426 -7.65 -21.74 -5.58
C GLU A 426 -7.67 -20.86 -4.34
N ARG A 427 -6.83 -21.18 -3.34
CA ARG A 427 -6.72 -20.35 -2.13
C ARG A 427 -6.21 -18.95 -2.45
N ALA A 428 -5.26 -18.81 -3.38
CA ALA A 428 -4.81 -17.50 -3.83
C ALA A 428 -5.94 -16.67 -4.49
N LEU A 429 -6.79 -17.32 -5.29
CA LEU A 429 -7.96 -16.67 -5.92
C LEU A 429 -9.01 -16.23 -4.91
N VAL A 430 -9.24 -17.01 -3.84
CA VAL A 430 -10.12 -16.62 -2.73
C VAL A 430 -9.57 -15.38 -2.02
N LEU A 431 -8.26 -15.34 -1.75
CA LEU A 431 -7.61 -14.22 -1.08
C LEU A 431 -7.61 -12.95 -1.94
N ASN A 432 -7.33 -13.07 -3.24
CA ASN A 432 -7.34 -11.95 -4.16
C ASN A 432 -7.97 -12.32 -5.53
N PRO A 433 -9.30 -12.16 -5.68
CA PRO A 433 -10.00 -12.50 -6.92
C PRO A 433 -9.79 -11.46 -8.03
N ASN A 434 -9.15 -10.33 -7.74
CA ASN A 434 -8.88 -9.28 -8.73
C ASN A 434 -7.45 -9.36 -9.28
N TRP A 435 -6.69 -10.38 -8.92
CA TRP A 435 -5.34 -10.57 -9.46
C TRP A 435 -5.35 -11.40 -10.74
N ALA A 436 -5.19 -10.72 -11.89
CA ALA A 436 -5.25 -11.33 -13.21
C ALA A 436 -4.26 -12.50 -13.40
N SER A 437 -3.03 -12.39 -12.87
CA SER A 437 -2.02 -13.45 -13.02
C SER A 437 -2.40 -14.74 -12.30
N ALA A 438 -3.12 -14.68 -11.17
CA ALA A 438 -3.61 -15.89 -10.51
C ALA A 438 -4.65 -16.63 -11.35
N TRP A 439 -5.56 -15.90 -11.99
CA TRP A 439 -6.52 -16.51 -12.92
C TRP A 439 -5.82 -17.12 -14.14
N LEU A 440 -4.80 -16.45 -14.69
CA LEU A 440 -3.98 -16.97 -15.78
C LEU A 440 -3.26 -18.27 -15.40
N PHE A 441 -2.58 -18.29 -14.25
CA PHE A 441 -1.86 -19.50 -13.78
C PHE A 441 -2.83 -20.63 -13.40
N SER A 442 -3.99 -20.29 -12.85
CA SER A 442 -5.05 -21.27 -12.61
C SER A 442 -5.57 -21.86 -13.93
N GLY A 443 -5.77 -21.05 -14.97
CA GLY A 443 -6.10 -21.54 -16.32
C GLY A 443 -5.09 -22.54 -16.86
N TRP A 444 -3.79 -22.24 -16.77
CA TRP A 444 -2.73 -23.19 -17.15
C TRP A 444 -2.79 -24.50 -16.35
N ALA A 445 -2.94 -24.41 -15.04
CA ALA A 445 -3.02 -25.58 -14.17
C ALA A 445 -4.24 -26.48 -14.53
N ARG A 446 -5.39 -25.87 -14.82
CA ARG A 446 -6.61 -26.57 -15.25
C ARG A 446 -6.45 -27.27 -16.60
N ILE A 447 -5.72 -26.66 -17.54
CA ILE A 447 -5.38 -27.31 -18.81
C ILE A 447 -4.57 -28.59 -18.55
N TRP A 448 -3.53 -28.53 -17.71
CA TRP A 448 -2.70 -29.71 -17.41
C TRP A 448 -3.44 -30.78 -16.63
N LEU A 449 -4.42 -30.39 -15.82
CA LEU A 449 -5.30 -31.30 -15.09
C LEU A 449 -6.33 -31.99 -16.02
N GLY A 450 -6.56 -31.45 -17.22
CA GLY A 450 -7.51 -31.96 -18.19
C GLY A 450 -8.93 -31.41 -18.03
N GLU A 451 -9.03 -30.18 -17.52
CA GLU A 451 -10.28 -29.44 -17.28
C GLU A 451 -10.35 -28.19 -18.19
N PRO A 452 -10.40 -28.36 -19.53
CA PRO A 452 -10.27 -27.24 -20.46
C PRO A 452 -11.41 -26.23 -20.35
N GLU A 453 -12.65 -26.66 -20.08
CA GLU A 453 -13.80 -25.74 -19.91
C GLU A 453 -13.58 -24.76 -18.76
N VAL A 454 -13.19 -25.28 -17.59
CA VAL A 454 -12.87 -24.45 -16.41
C VAL A 454 -11.68 -23.53 -16.71
N ALA A 455 -10.69 -24.03 -17.45
CA ALA A 455 -9.57 -23.20 -17.87
C ALA A 455 -10.01 -22.00 -18.73
N MET A 456 -10.93 -22.18 -19.67
CA MET A 456 -11.44 -21.09 -20.52
C MET A 456 -12.12 -20.01 -19.69
N ASP A 457 -12.93 -20.38 -18.69
CA ASP A 457 -13.57 -19.42 -17.78
C ASP A 457 -12.53 -18.61 -16.99
N HIS A 458 -11.51 -19.29 -16.45
CA HIS A 458 -10.44 -18.65 -15.69
C HIS A 458 -9.62 -17.69 -16.57
N LEU A 459 -9.28 -18.10 -17.79
CA LEU A 459 -8.52 -17.28 -18.72
C LEU A 459 -9.33 -16.06 -19.20
N ALA A 460 -10.63 -16.24 -19.47
CA ALA A 460 -11.52 -15.14 -19.81
C ALA A 460 -11.60 -14.11 -18.66
N ARG A 461 -11.64 -14.59 -17.41
CA ARG A 461 -11.61 -13.71 -16.23
C ARG A 461 -10.28 -12.96 -16.12
N ALA A 462 -9.14 -13.63 -16.34
CA ALA A 462 -7.81 -13.01 -16.33
C ALA A 462 -7.72 -11.84 -17.33
N MET A 463 -8.12 -12.08 -18.59
CA MET A 463 -8.10 -11.06 -19.65
C MET A 463 -9.07 -9.91 -19.36
N ARG A 464 -10.21 -10.17 -18.73
CA ARG A 464 -11.17 -9.12 -18.35
C ARG A 464 -10.63 -8.21 -17.25
N LEU A 465 -9.92 -8.78 -16.26
CA LEU A 465 -9.35 -8.02 -15.13
C LEU A 465 -8.20 -7.09 -15.56
N ASN A 466 -7.43 -7.48 -16.58
CA ASN A 466 -6.35 -6.65 -17.12
C ASN A 466 -6.28 -6.75 -18.66
N PRO A 467 -7.12 -6.01 -19.41
CA PRO A 467 -7.14 -6.07 -20.87
C PRO A 467 -5.86 -5.53 -21.54
N GLN A 468 -5.03 -4.79 -20.81
CA GLN A 468 -3.79 -4.20 -21.29
C GLN A 468 -2.56 -4.91 -20.71
N ASP A 469 -2.70 -6.17 -20.29
CA ASP A 469 -1.60 -6.91 -19.67
C ASP A 469 -0.43 -7.09 -20.66
N PRO A 470 0.82 -6.77 -20.26
CA PRO A 470 1.99 -7.07 -21.08
C PRO A 470 2.15 -8.58 -21.43
N GLN A 471 1.50 -9.47 -20.66
CA GLN A 471 1.49 -10.91 -20.87
C GLN A 471 0.23 -11.41 -21.62
N MET A 472 -0.52 -10.54 -22.32
CA MET A 472 -1.71 -10.94 -23.08
C MET A 472 -1.45 -12.10 -24.07
N SER A 473 -0.27 -12.14 -24.70
CA SER A 473 0.11 -13.25 -25.59
C SER A 473 0.10 -14.61 -24.88
N ASN A 474 0.49 -14.65 -23.61
CA ASN A 474 0.46 -15.87 -22.80
C ASN A 474 -0.99 -16.29 -22.49
N ALA A 475 -1.88 -15.34 -22.22
CA ALA A 475 -3.31 -15.62 -22.02
C ALA A 475 -3.96 -16.16 -23.29
N HIS A 476 -3.64 -15.57 -24.45
CA HIS A 476 -4.07 -16.08 -25.76
C HIS A 476 -3.53 -17.49 -26.05
N ALA A 477 -2.26 -17.76 -25.74
CA ALA A 477 -1.67 -19.08 -25.91
C ALA A 477 -2.30 -20.13 -24.98
N ALA A 478 -2.62 -19.76 -23.74
CA ALA A 478 -3.34 -20.61 -22.81
C ALA A 478 -4.75 -20.91 -23.31
N MET A 479 -5.46 -19.90 -23.84
CA MET A 479 -6.79 -20.04 -24.39
C MET A 479 -6.76 -21.00 -25.59
N ALA A 480 -5.78 -20.84 -26.49
CA ALA A 480 -5.56 -21.76 -27.61
C ALA A 480 -5.35 -23.21 -27.14
N ALA A 481 -4.52 -23.42 -26.12
CA ALA A 481 -4.30 -24.75 -25.55
C ALA A 481 -5.60 -25.31 -24.94
N ALA A 482 -6.38 -24.52 -24.21
CA ALA A 482 -7.66 -24.96 -23.65
C ALA A 482 -8.65 -25.43 -24.74
N TYR A 483 -8.82 -24.66 -25.82
CA TYR A 483 -9.63 -25.07 -26.97
C TYR A 483 -9.11 -26.33 -27.65
N PHE A 484 -7.79 -26.49 -27.78
CA PHE A 484 -7.18 -27.70 -28.33
C PHE A 484 -7.53 -28.95 -27.51
N PHE A 485 -7.39 -28.88 -26.18
CA PHE A 485 -7.74 -30.00 -25.30
C PHE A 485 -9.25 -30.21 -25.17
N ALA A 486 -10.07 -29.20 -25.47
CA ALA A 486 -11.51 -29.35 -25.67
C ALA A 486 -11.88 -29.96 -27.05
N GLY A 487 -10.91 -30.19 -27.95
CA GLY A 487 -11.15 -30.73 -29.30
C GLY A 487 -11.71 -29.72 -30.31
N ARG A 488 -11.67 -28.42 -29.97
CA ARG A 488 -12.16 -27.31 -30.80
C ARG A 488 -10.99 -26.69 -31.58
N TYR A 489 -10.54 -27.38 -32.62
CA TYR A 489 -9.28 -27.05 -33.30
C TYR A 489 -9.31 -25.73 -34.10
N GLU A 490 -10.45 -25.32 -34.66
CA GLU A 490 -10.57 -24.05 -35.37
C GLU A 490 -10.48 -22.84 -34.42
N ASP A 491 -11.12 -22.92 -33.26
CA ASP A 491 -10.98 -21.91 -32.21
C ASP A 491 -9.54 -21.89 -31.66
N ALA A 492 -8.96 -23.08 -31.43
CA ALA A 492 -7.59 -23.21 -30.94
C ALA A 492 -6.58 -22.55 -31.89
N SER A 493 -6.70 -22.79 -33.20
CA SER A 493 -5.83 -22.14 -34.18
C SER A 493 -6.05 -20.63 -34.23
N SER A 494 -7.30 -20.16 -34.12
CA SER A 494 -7.63 -18.72 -34.09
C SER A 494 -6.96 -18.00 -32.91
N TRP A 495 -7.07 -18.56 -31.71
CA TRP A 495 -6.40 -18.02 -30.51
C TRP A 495 -4.88 -18.15 -30.58
N ALA A 496 -4.36 -19.24 -31.14
CA ALA A 496 -2.92 -19.41 -31.35
C ALA A 496 -2.36 -18.32 -32.27
N HIS A 497 -3.07 -17.98 -33.35
CA HIS A 497 -2.70 -16.87 -34.22
C HIS A 497 -2.74 -15.52 -33.49
N ALA A 498 -3.71 -15.30 -32.60
CA ALA A 498 -3.73 -14.08 -31.77
C ALA A 498 -2.47 -13.97 -30.91
N ALA A 499 -2.10 -15.05 -30.22
CA ALA A 499 -0.87 -15.10 -29.42
C ALA A 499 0.39 -14.86 -30.28
N ILE A 500 0.48 -15.48 -31.47
CA ILE A 500 1.61 -15.37 -32.38
C ILE A 500 1.75 -13.97 -32.99
N ARG A 501 0.63 -13.27 -33.25
CA ARG A 501 0.66 -11.87 -33.72
C ARG A 501 1.31 -10.95 -32.69
N GLU A 502 1.05 -11.20 -31.41
CA GLU A 502 1.62 -10.43 -30.30
C GLU A 502 3.06 -10.85 -29.98
N GLN A 503 3.34 -12.15 -29.99
CA GLN A 503 4.67 -12.69 -29.78
C GLN A 503 5.00 -13.77 -30.83
N PRO A 504 5.71 -13.39 -31.92
CA PRO A 504 6.03 -14.30 -33.03
C PRO A 504 6.82 -15.56 -32.66
N VAL A 505 7.48 -15.56 -31.50
CA VAL A 505 8.33 -16.64 -31.00
C VAL A 505 7.67 -17.42 -29.86
N HIS A 506 6.35 -17.33 -29.68
CA HIS A 506 5.68 -18.03 -28.58
C HIS A 506 5.59 -19.55 -28.82
N PHE A 507 6.31 -20.32 -28.00
CA PHE A 507 6.44 -21.79 -28.14
C PHE A 507 5.08 -22.50 -28.18
N ILE A 508 4.28 -22.39 -27.11
CA ILE A 508 3.02 -23.15 -26.98
C ILE A 508 2.03 -22.80 -28.09
N ALA A 509 1.83 -21.51 -28.39
CA ALA A 509 0.95 -21.09 -29.48
C ALA A 509 1.36 -21.68 -30.83
N THR A 510 2.66 -21.74 -31.14
CA THR A 510 3.16 -22.33 -32.39
C THR A 510 2.90 -23.84 -32.45
N CYS A 511 3.11 -24.55 -31.33
CA CYS A 511 2.79 -25.98 -31.23
C CYS A 511 1.28 -26.24 -31.38
N VAL A 512 0.43 -25.44 -30.70
CA VAL A 512 -1.03 -25.56 -30.77
C VAL A 512 -1.53 -25.28 -32.18
N ALA A 513 -1.01 -24.26 -32.87
CA ALA A 513 -1.40 -23.96 -34.25
C ALA A 513 -1.11 -25.14 -35.18
N ALA A 514 0.13 -25.67 -35.14
CA ALA A 514 0.53 -26.80 -35.98
C ALA A 514 -0.32 -28.06 -35.70
N ALA A 515 -0.49 -28.41 -34.43
CA ALA A 515 -1.29 -29.57 -34.03
C ALA A 515 -2.77 -29.42 -34.38
N SER A 516 -3.34 -28.22 -34.20
CA SER A 516 -4.74 -27.93 -34.50
C SER A 516 -5.05 -28.03 -35.99
N HIS A 517 -4.21 -27.43 -36.85
CA HIS A 517 -4.38 -27.53 -38.30
C HIS A 517 -4.29 -28.98 -38.78
N ALA A 518 -3.32 -29.75 -38.24
CA ALA A 518 -3.17 -31.16 -38.61
C ALA A 518 -4.38 -32.01 -38.19
N LEU A 519 -4.95 -31.77 -37.01
CA LEU A 519 -6.14 -32.48 -36.53
C LEU A 519 -7.45 -32.01 -37.18
N ALA A 520 -7.49 -30.76 -37.68
CA ALA A 520 -8.58 -30.22 -38.48
C ALA A 520 -8.53 -30.64 -39.97
N GLY A 521 -7.47 -31.35 -40.40
CA GLY A 521 -7.29 -31.77 -41.80
C GLY A 521 -6.78 -30.66 -42.74
N GLN A 522 -6.29 -29.54 -42.19
CA GLN A 522 -5.75 -28.40 -42.91
C GLN A 522 -4.25 -28.58 -43.15
N ALA A 523 -3.90 -29.50 -44.06
CA ALA A 523 -2.52 -29.93 -44.28
C ALA A 523 -1.54 -28.80 -44.72
N PRO A 524 -1.92 -27.85 -45.62
CA PRO A 524 -1.03 -26.74 -45.98
C PRO A 524 -0.66 -25.86 -44.80
N GLU A 525 -1.66 -25.45 -44.00
CA GLU A 525 -1.51 -24.60 -42.83
C GLU A 525 -0.71 -25.30 -41.73
N ALA A 526 -0.93 -26.61 -41.54
CA ALA A 526 -0.16 -27.42 -40.61
C ALA A 526 1.32 -27.48 -40.99
N ALA A 527 1.63 -27.64 -42.28
CA ALA A 527 2.99 -27.69 -42.78
C ALA A 527 3.71 -26.34 -42.62
N GLU A 528 3.02 -25.22 -42.86
CA GLU A 528 3.54 -23.88 -42.65
C GLU A 528 3.86 -23.63 -41.17
N ALA A 529 2.92 -23.94 -40.27
CA ALA A 529 3.11 -23.81 -38.84
C ALA A 529 4.24 -24.70 -38.32
N MET A 530 4.37 -25.94 -38.82
CA MET A 530 5.47 -26.84 -38.47
C MET A 530 6.82 -26.36 -38.98
N ALA A 531 6.88 -25.82 -40.21
CA ALA A 531 8.11 -25.24 -40.75
C ALA A 531 8.61 -24.10 -39.86
N ARG A 532 7.70 -23.23 -39.41
CA ARG A 532 8.01 -22.18 -38.43
C ARG A 532 8.45 -22.75 -37.09
N LEU A 533 7.76 -23.75 -36.55
CA LEU A 533 8.12 -24.39 -35.29
C LEU A 533 9.55 -24.94 -35.34
N ARG A 534 9.93 -25.59 -36.45
CA ARG A 534 11.29 -26.14 -36.66
C ARG A 534 12.36 -25.08 -36.85
N GLN A 535 12.02 -23.92 -37.41
CA GLN A 535 12.94 -22.78 -37.48
C GLN A 535 13.21 -22.19 -36.10
N LEU A 536 12.19 -22.12 -35.23
CA LEU A 536 12.31 -21.56 -33.89
C LEU A 536 12.93 -22.57 -32.89
N TYR A 537 12.63 -23.85 -33.04
CA TYR A 537 13.01 -24.92 -32.12
C TYR A 537 13.54 -26.16 -32.88
N PRO A 538 14.76 -26.08 -33.46
CA PRO A 538 15.31 -27.14 -34.32
C PRO A 538 15.54 -28.47 -33.58
N ASP A 539 15.73 -28.42 -32.27
CA ASP A 539 16.00 -29.59 -31.42
C ASP A 539 14.72 -30.21 -30.83
N LEU A 540 13.54 -29.65 -31.10
CA LEU A 540 12.28 -30.19 -30.60
C LEU A 540 11.99 -31.57 -31.20
N ARG A 541 11.62 -32.53 -30.35
CA ARG A 541 11.28 -33.92 -30.70
C ARG A 541 10.03 -34.35 -29.93
N LEU A 542 9.30 -35.35 -30.47
CA LEU A 542 8.12 -35.92 -29.82
C LEU A 542 8.44 -36.44 -28.40
N SER A 543 9.61 -37.06 -28.23
CA SER A 543 10.10 -37.57 -26.93
C SER A 543 10.23 -36.50 -25.83
N GLY A 544 10.40 -35.22 -26.19
CA GLY A 544 10.55 -34.11 -25.23
C GLY A 544 9.27 -33.34 -24.90
N LEU A 545 8.11 -33.70 -25.48
CA LEU A 545 6.89 -32.89 -25.37
C LEU A 545 6.34 -32.78 -23.95
N ASN A 546 6.36 -33.87 -23.19
CA ASN A 546 5.83 -33.89 -21.82
C ASN A 546 6.68 -33.04 -20.85
N ASP A 547 7.97 -32.85 -21.14
CA ASP A 547 8.84 -31.97 -20.34
C ASP A 547 8.43 -30.50 -20.49
N CYS A 548 8.02 -30.10 -21.71
CA CYS A 548 7.62 -28.74 -22.02
C CYS A 548 6.17 -28.45 -21.57
N PHE A 549 5.31 -29.47 -21.59
CA PHE A 549 3.89 -29.35 -21.29
C PHE A 549 3.44 -30.53 -20.40
N PRO A 550 3.37 -30.35 -19.06
CA PRO A 550 3.20 -31.44 -18.11
C PRO A 550 1.72 -31.89 -18.02
N ILE A 551 1.23 -32.51 -19.08
CA ILE A 551 -0.14 -33.04 -19.19
C ILE A 551 -0.30 -34.22 -18.24
N ARG A 552 -1.31 -34.17 -17.35
CA ARG A 552 -1.60 -35.26 -16.41
C ARG A 552 -2.34 -36.43 -17.09
N ARG A 553 -3.34 -36.12 -17.94
CA ARG A 553 -4.19 -37.14 -18.56
C ARG A 553 -3.47 -37.82 -19.73
N PRO A 554 -3.32 -39.15 -19.73
CA PRO A 554 -2.68 -39.86 -20.84
C PRO A 554 -3.37 -39.65 -22.19
N GLU A 555 -4.70 -39.51 -22.18
CA GLU A 555 -5.51 -39.24 -23.37
C GLU A 555 -5.16 -37.90 -24.02
N ASP A 556 -4.99 -36.86 -23.20
CA ASP A 556 -4.61 -35.53 -23.66
C ASP A 556 -3.17 -35.50 -24.15
N ALA A 557 -2.26 -36.21 -23.47
CA ALA A 557 -0.87 -36.36 -23.91
C ALA A 557 -0.78 -37.09 -25.27
N ALA A 558 -1.59 -38.14 -25.47
CA ALA A 558 -1.68 -38.84 -26.74
C ALA A 558 -2.27 -37.95 -27.84
N ARG A 559 -3.28 -37.12 -27.54
CA ARG A 559 -3.83 -36.15 -28.51
C ARG A 559 -2.80 -35.11 -28.92
N TRP A 560 -2.08 -34.56 -27.95
CA TRP A 560 -1.01 -33.58 -28.18
C TRP A 560 0.10 -34.15 -29.08
N ALA A 561 0.62 -35.33 -28.73
CA ALA A 561 1.63 -36.01 -29.52
C ALA A 561 1.13 -36.35 -30.94
N SER A 562 -0.08 -36.90 -31.06
CA SER A 562 -0.66 -37.26 -32.37
C SER A 562 -0.86 -36.04 -33.28
N GLY A 563 -1.30 -34.90 -32.74
CA GLY A 563 -1.46 -33.68 -33.52
C GLY A 563 -0.12 -33.16 -34.06
N LEU A 564 0.92 -33.14 -33.23
CA LEU A 564 2.25 -32.69 -33.65
C LEU A 564 2.95 -33.68 -34.58
N GLU A 565 2.77 -34.98 -34.38
CA GLU A 565 3.25 -36.03 -35.29
C GLU A 565 2.62 -35.87 -36.68
N LYS A 566 1.29 -35.71 -36.74
CA LYS A 566 0.57 -35.46 -38.01
C LYS A 566 0.99 -34.16 -38.69
N ALA A 567 1.36 -33.14 -37.91
CA ALA A 567 1.91 -31.89 -38.43
C ALA A 567 3.35 -32.04 -38.96
N GLY A 568 4.03 -33.15 -38.67
CA GLY A 568 5.37 -33.46 -39.17
C GLY A 568 6.51 -33.23 -38.16
N LEU A 569 6.23 -33.27 -36.85
CA LEU A 569 7.27 -33.18 -35.83
C LEU A 569 8.13 -34.47 -35.82
N PRO A 570 9.48 -34.37 -35.80
CA PRO A 570 10.35 -35.55 -35.73
C PRO A 570 10.24 -36.31 -34.41
N GLN A 571 10.50 -37.61 -34.46
CA GLN A 571 10.51 -38.52 -33.29
C GLN A 571 11.55 -38.15 -32.24
#